data_AF-A0A6P8JFP7-F1
#
_entry.id   AF-A0A6P8JFP7-F1
#
_cell.length_a   1.000
_cell.length_b   1.000
_cell.length_c   1.000
_cell.angle_alpha   90.00
_cell.angle_beta   90.00
_cell.angle_gamma   90.00
#
_symmetry.space_group_name_H-M   'P 1'
#
loop_
_entity.id
_entity.type
_entity.pdbx_description
1 polymer ?
#
loop_
_entity_poly.entity_id
_entity_poly.type
_entity_poly.pdbx_seq_one_letter_code
_entity_poly.pdbx_strand_id
1 'polypeptide(L)'
;MNGLLVVTILLIIGPLYVFPLQDDVKEECIQEVGLNKENLRSKVNCYFRCIFERQNVIVNGTINLFYIKGAKPCEDIQNDDPCRLAFLLQRCLKHNLSEEEFSLLAPYYHYPRFD
;
A
#
# COMPACT_ATOMS: atom_id res chain seq x y z
N MET A 1 41.73 -26.00 -22.68
CA MET A 1 42.18 -25.13 -21.57
C MET A 1 42.74 -23.87 -22.21
N ASN A 2 42.15 -22.68 -22.14
CA ASN A 2 41.32 -22.09 -21.10
C ASN A 2 40.26 -21.16 -21.72
N GLY A 3 38.98 -21.52 -21.55
CA GLY A 3 37.84 -20.64 -21.81
C GLY A 3 37.70 -19.66 -20.67
N LEU A 4 38.26 -18.46 -20.83
CA LEU A 4 38.28 -17.43 -19.80
C LEU A 4 38.08 -16.05 -20.44
N LEU A 5 37.03 -15.93 -21.26
CA LEU A 5 36.68 -14.67 -21.93
C LEU A 5 35.17 -14.48 -22.09
N VAL A 6 34.33 -14.99 -21.18
CA VAL A 6 32.87 -14.69 -21.20
C VAL A 6 32.26 -14.69 -19.79
N VAL A 7 32.96 -14.20 -18.76
CA VAL A 7 32.35 -14.08 -17.42
C VAL A 7 32.79 -12.78 -16.74
N THR A 8 32.56 -11.65 -17.42
CA THR A 8 32.74 -10.32 -16.81
C THR A 8 31.52 -9.40 -16.97
N ILE A 9 30.41 -9.87 -17.55
CA ILE A 9 29.21 -9.05 -17.81
C ILE A 9 27.92 -9.70 -17.28
N LEU A 10 27.95 -10.38 -16.13
CA LEU A 10 26.71 -10.98 -15.57
C LEU A 10 26.39 -10.61 -14.11
N LEU A 11 27.12 -9.69 -13.50
CA LEU A 11 26.89 -9.27 -12.10
C LEU A 11 26.71 -7.75 -11.93
N ILE A 12 26.17 -7.06 -12.95
CA ILE A 12 25.60 -5.71 -12.80
C ILE A 12 24.12 -5.71 -13.22
N ILE A 13 23.44 -6.85 -13.04
CA ILE A 13 22.00 -6.83 -12.83
C ILE A 13 21.86 -6.99 -11.31
N GLY A 14 22.24 -5.92 -10.60
CA GLY A 14 21.78 -5.77 -9.23
C GLY A 14 20.27 -5.99 -9.25
N PRO A 15 19.71 -6.71 -8.25
CA PRO A 15 18.28 -6.94 -8.22
C PRO A 15 17.66 -5.56 -8.33
N LEU A 16 17.00 -5.31 -9.47
CA LEU A 16 15.97 -4.31 -9.55
C LEU A 16 15.02 -4.77 -8.44
N TYR A 17 15.16 -4.17 -7.27
CA TYR A 17 14.11 -4.15 -6.27
C TYR A 17 13.00 -3.39 -6.97
N VAL A 18 12.23 -4.14 -7.76
CA VAL A 18 10.98 -3.71 -8.35
C VAL A 18 10.09 -3.56 -7.14
N PHE A 19 10.13 -2.39 -6.50
CA PHE A 19 8.93 -1.89 -5.85
C PHE A 19 7.88 -1.99 -6.95
N PRO A 20 6.84 -2.84 -6.81
CA PRO A 20 5.79 -2.88 -7.81
C PRO A 20 5.39 -1.44 -8.05
N LEU A 21 5.44 -1.02 -9.31
CA LEU A 21 5.15 0.37 -9.65
C LEU A 21 3.77 0.64 -9.05
N GLN A 22 3.63 1.78 -8.41
CA GLN A 22 2.46 2.08 -7.58
C GLN A 22 1.12 1.85 -8.31
N ASP A 23 1.13 1.91 -9.64
CA ASP A 23 -0.02 1.63 -10.49
C ASP A 23 -0.32 0.12 -10.63
N ASP A 24 0.68 -0.76 -10.58
CA ASP A 24 0.50 -2.22 -10.52
C ASP A 24 -0.26 -2.61 -9.25
N VAL A 25 0.10 -2.02 -8.10
CA VAL A 25 -0.56 -2.29 -6.82
C VAL A 25 -2.01 -1.80 -6.82
N LYS A 26 -2.29 -0.64 -7.43
CA LYS A 26 -3.67 -0.12 -7.55
C LYS A 26 -4.52 -1.04 -8.41
N GLU A 27 -4.01 -1.46 -9.57
CA GLU A 27 -4.74 -2.35 -10.48
C GLU A 27 -4.98 -3.72 -9.86
N GLU A 28 -3.97 -4.31 -9.21
CA GLU A 28 -4.12 -5.54 -8.44
C GLU A 28 -5.22 -5.42 -7.39
N CYS A 29 -5.24 -4.33 -6.62
CA CYS A 29 -6.25 -4.12 -5.59
C CYS A 29 -7.64 -3.84 -6.14
N ILE A 30 -7.76 -3.18 -7.31
CA ILE A 30 -9.03 -3.02 -8.02
C ILE A 30 -9.56 -4.41 -8.41
N GLN A 31 -8.72 -5.26 -8.99
CA GLN A 31 -9.08 -6.59 -9.44
C GLN A 31 -9.42 -7.53 -8.26
N GLU A 32 -8.59 -7.55 -7.22
CA GLU A 32 -8.76 -8.41 -6.04
C GLU A 32 -10.10 -8.15 -5.35
N VAL A 33 -10.45 -6.88 -5.15
CA VAL A 33 -11.72 -6.55 -4.50
C VAL A 33 -12.88 -6.52 -5.49
N GLY A 34 -12.61 -6.59 -6.80
CA GLY A 34 -13.60 -6.43 -7.87
C GLY A 34 -14.27 -5.05 -7.81
N LEU A 35 -13.46 -4.00 -7.66
CA LEU A 35 -13.89 -2.61 -7.64
C LEU A 35 -14.26 -2.17 -9.06
N ASN A 36 -15.38 -1.48 -9.19
CA ASN A 36 -15.77 -0.82 -10.43
C ASN A 36 -16.59 0.44 -10.11
N LYS A 37 -16.98 1.17 -11.16
CA LYS A 37 -17.73 2.42 -11.04
C LYS A 37 -19.06 2.26 -10.29
N GLU A 38 -19.74 1.12 -10.44
CA GLU A 38 -21.06 0.87 -9.84
C GLU A 38 -20.97 0.55 -8.34
N ASN A 39 -19.88 -0.11 -7.91
CA ASN A 39 -19.70 -0.57 -6.54
C ASN A 39 -18.63 0.21 -5.75
N LEU A 40 -18.13 1.32 -6.30
CA LEU A 40 -17.10 2.16 -5.68
C LEU A 40 -17.40 2.46 -4.22
N ARG A 41 -18.60 2.95 -3.91
CA ARG A 41 -18.97 3.35 -2.54
C ARG A 41 -18.92 2.18 -1.54
N SER A 42 -19.32 0.97 -1.95
CA SER A 42 -19.36 -0.18 -1.05
C SER A 42 -18.00 -0.86 -0.89
N LYS A 43 -17.13 -0.77 -1.90
CA LYS A 43 -15.86 -1.51 -1.92
C LYS A 43 -14.60 -0.67 -1.72
N VAL A 44 -14.69 0.66 -1.74
CA VAL A 44 -13.51 1.54 -1.59
C VAL A 44 -12.72 1.30 -0.31
N ASN A 45 -13.40 0.94 0.79
CA ASN A 45 -12.73 0.62 2.05
C ASN A 45 -11.92 -0.69 1.94
N CYS A 46 -12.46 -1.70 1.25
CA CYS A 46 -11.73 -2.93 0.98
C CYS A 46 -10.58 -2.73 -0.01
N TYR A 47 -10.74 -1.82 -0.98
CA TYR A 47 -9.64 -1.39 -1.83
C TYR A 47 -8.50 -0.81 -1.00
N PHE A 48 -8.79 0.11 -0.07
CA PHE A 48 -7.77 0.65 0.83
C PHE A 48 -7.17 -0.41 1.78
N ARG A 49 -7.96 -1.41 2.21
CA ARG A 49 -7.40 -2.57 2.94
C ARG A 49 -6.31 -3.25 2.12
N CYS A 50 -6.60 -3.61 0.87
CA CYS A 50 -5.61 -4.25 0.00
C CYS A 50 -4.35 -3.40 -0.17
N ILE A 51 -4.49 -2.08 -0.37
CA ILE A 51 -3.34 -1.15 -0.46
C ILE A 51 -2.50 -1.19 0.83
N PHE A 52 -3.12 -1.13 2.01
CA PHE A 52 -2.40 -1.19 3.28
C PHE A 52 -1.72 -2.54 3.52
N GLU A 53 -2.34 -3.65 3.10
CA GLU A 53 -1.77 -5.00 3.20
C GLU A 53 -0.54 -5.15 2.28
N ARG A 54 -0.63 -4.69 1.02
CA ARG A 54 0.50 -4.70 0.06
C ARG A 54 1.69 -3.86 0.53
N GLN A 55 1.47 -2.92 1.42
CA GLN A 55 2.50 -2.04 1.98
C GLN A 55 3.00 -2.46 3.36
N ASN A 56 2.48 -3.58 3.90
CA ASN A 56 2.75 -4.02 5.27
C ASN A 56 2.36 -3.00 6.34
N VAL A 57 1.43 -2.09 6.03
CA VAL A 57 0.81 -1.18 7.01
C VAL A 57 -0.19 -1.94 7.86
N ILE A 58 -0.94 -2.87 7.24
CA ILE A 58 -1.78 -3.83 7.95
C ILE A 58 -1.20 -5.21 7.70
N VAL A 59 -0.82 -5.92 8.76
CA VAL A 59 -0.29 -7.29 8.71
C VAL A 59 -1.10 -8.14 9.67
N ASN A 60 -1.86 -9.10 9.15
CA ASN A 60 -2.74 -9.97 9.95
C ASN A 60 -3.67 -9.18 10.90
N GLY A 61 -4.24 -8.08 10.42
CA GLY A 61 -5.11 -7.19 11.21
C GLY A 61 -4.38 -6.30 12.23
N THR A 62 -3.05 -6.37 12.31
CA THR A 62 -2.23 -5.48 13.14
C THR A 62 -1.71 -4.32 12.32
N ILE A 63 -1.80 -3.10 12.86
CA ILE A 63 -1.31 -1.89 12.20
C ILE A 63 0.17 -1.67 12.55
N ASN A 64 0.97 -1.36 11.53
CA ASN A 64 2.41 -1.10 11.66
C ASN A 64 2.75 0.22 10.96
N LEU A 65 3.00 1.27 11.76
CA LEU A 65 3.25 2.64 11.27
C LEU A 65 4.49 3.27 11.90
N PHE A 66 5.47 2.44 12.27
CA PHE A 66 6.66 2.84 13.04
C PHE A 66 7.46 4.02 12.44
N TYR A 67 7.31 4.30 11.14
CA TYR A 67 8.03 5.35 10.44
C TYR A 67 7.36 6.73 10.50
N ILE A 68 6.12 6.83 10.99
CA ILE A 68 5.33 8.08 10.95
C ILE A 68 4.94 8.50 12.36
N LYS A 69 5.61 9.53 12.88
CA LYS A 69 5.44 9.97 14.28
C LYS A 69 4.00 10.39 14.59
N GLY A 70 3.34 11.11 13.69
CA GLY A 70 1.93 11.49 13.83
C GLY A 70 0.95 10.32 13.75
N ALA A 71 1.39 9.15 13.28
CA ALA A 71 0.52 7.98 13.09
C ALA A 71 0.38 7.12 14.35
N LYS A 72 1.22 7.34 15.37
CA LYS A 72 1.24 6.55 16.62
C LYS A 72 -0.14 6.36 17.27
N PRO A 73 -1.04 7.37 17.34
CA PRO A 73 -2.38 7.18 17.90
C PRO A 73 -3.28 6.21 17.13
N CYS A 74 -2.90 5.85 15.91
CA CYS A 74 -3.68 5.00 15.01
C CYS A 74 -3.27 3.52 15.06
N GLU A 75 -2.16 3.18 15.71
CA GLU A 75 -1.62 1.80 15.74
C GLU A 75 -2.50 0.84 16.57
N ASP A 76 -3.19 1.35 17.58
CA ASP A 76 -4.02 0.55 18.50
C ASP A 76 -5.46 0.32 17.98
N ILE A 77 -5.80 0.78 16.77
CA ILE A 77 -7.13 0.58 16.22
C ILE A 77 -7.34 -0.90 15.92
N GLN A 78 -8.44 -1.46 16.43
CA GLN A 78 -8.85 -2.83 16.16
C GLN A 78 -10.25 -2.86 15.56
N ASN A 79 -10.47 -3.79 14.63
CA ASN A 79 -11.79 -4.10 14.09
C ASN A 79 -11.82 -5.49 13.46
N ASP A 80 -12.88 -6.25 13.72
CA ASP A 80 -13.03 -7.60 13.17
C ASP A 80 -13.33 -7.59 11.66
N ASP A 81 -13.87 -6.50 11.12
CA ASP A 81 -14.00 -6.30 9.67
C ASP A 81 -12.72 -5.61 9.14
N PRO A 82 -11.89 -6.30 8.34
CA PRO A 82 -10.64 -5.75 7.82
C PRO A 82 -10.83 -4.53 6.90
N CYS A 83 -11.95 -4.47 6.17
CA CYS A 83 -12.26 -3.29 5.35
C CYS A 83 -12.66 -2.11 6.24
N ARG A 84 -13.39 -2.38 7.32
CA ARG A 84 -13.72 -1.35 8.32
C ARG A 84 -12.47 -0.88 9.07
N LEU A 85 -11.54 -1.77 9.39
CA LEU A 85 -10.24 -1.43 9.96
C LEU A 85 -9.50 -0.41 9.08
N ALA A 86 -9.39 -0.69 7.77
CA ALA A 86 -8.76 0.21 6.81
C ALA A 86 -9.44 1.59 6.75
N PHE A 87 -10.77 1.65 6.81
CA PHE A 87 -11.51 2.92 6.88
C PHE A 87 -11.19 3.71 8.16
N LEU A 88 -11.20 3.05 9.32
CA LEU A 88 -10.89 3.69 10.61
C LEU A 88 -9.45 4.18 10.65
N LEU A 89 -8.52 3.40 10.11
CA LEU A 89 -7.12 3.76 9.98
C LEU A 89 -6.94 4.99 9.10
N GLN A 90 -7.53 5.00 7.89
CA GLN A 90 -7.49 6.15 7.00
C GLN A 90 -8.03 7.43 7.68
N ARG A 91 -9.15 7.31 8.41
CA ARG A 91 -9.73 8.44 9.14
C ARG A 91 -8.81 8.94 10.25
N CYS A 92 -8.20 8.03 11.00
CA CYS A 92 -7.26 8.38 12.06
C CYS A 92 -6.03 9.09 11.50
N LEU A 93 -5.46 8.58 10.41
CA LEU A 93 -4.27 9.16 9.78
C LEU A 93 -4.57 10.54 9.20
N LYS A 94 -5.70 10.73 8.54
CA LYS A 94 -6.13 12.05 8.07
C LYS A 94 -6.30 13.06 9.21
N HIS A 95 -6.62 12.60 10.41
CA HIS A 95 -6.82 13.47 11.57
C HIS A 95 -5.51 13.84 12.28
N ASN A 96 -4.57 12.90 12.39
CA ASN A 96 -3.37 13.07 13.20
C ASN A 96 -2.11 13.44 12.41
N LEU A 97 -2.08 13.17 11.10
CA LEU A 97 -0.94 13.52 10.27
C LEU A 97 -1.00 14.98 9.85
N SER A 98 0.16 15.63 9.87
CA SER A 98 0.35 16.90 9.17
C SER A 98 0.19 16.71 7.66
N GLU A 99 -0.05 17.80 6.91
CA GLU A 99 -0.10 17.76 5.44
C GLU A 99 1.19 17.18 4.83
N GLU A 100 2.35 17.41 5.45
CA GLU A 100 3.64 16.85 5.02
C GLU A 100 3.70 15.33 5.24
N GLU A 101 3.35 14.85 6.43
CA GLU A 101 3.30 13.42 6.73
C GLU A 101 2.22 12.70 5.91
N PHE A 102 1.07 13.35 5.70
CA PHE A 102 0.01 12.83 4.84
C PHE A 102 0.45 12.80 3.38
N SER A 103 1.28 13.74 2.93
CA SER A 103 1.84 13.74 1.56
C SER A 103 2.79 12.57 1.30
N LEU A 104 3.48 12.07 2.32
CA LEU A 104 4.28 10.84 2.22
C LEU A 104 3.41 9.60 1.97
N LEU A 105 2.15 9.67 2.42
CA LEU A 105 1.15 8.63 2.21
C LEU A 105 0.27 8.89 0.97
N ALA A 106 0.11 10.14 0.55
CA ALA A 106 -0.82 10.59 -0.49
C ALA A 106 -0.79 9.78 -1.79
N PRO A 107 0.37 9.31 -2.30
CA PRO A 107 0.42 8.46 -3.49
C PRO A 107 -0.45 7.17 -3.38
N TYR A 108 -0.77 6.75 -2.16
CA TYR A 108 -1.53 5.54 -1.83
C TYR A 108 -2.97 5.82 -1.37
N TYR A 109 -3.30 7.08 -1.09
CA TYR A 109 -4.64 7.51 -0.63
C TYR A 109 -5.50 8.07 -1.77
N HIS A 110 -5.00 8.04 -3.00
CA HIS A 110 -5.79 8.42 -4.15
C HIS A 110 -6.91 7.42 -4.41
N TYR A 111 -8.13 7.96 -4.48
CA TYR A 111 -9.29 7.20 -4.91
C TYR A 111 -9.06 6.71 -6.35
N PRO A 112 -9.41 5.45 -6.64
CA PRO A 112 -9.31 4.91 -7.99
C PRO A 112 -10.23 5.73 -8.91
N ARG A 113 -9.69 6.10 -10.07
CA ARG A 113 -10.43 6.82 -11.11
C ARG A 113 -10.81 5.81 -12.20
N PHE A 114 -12.07 5.86 -12.60
CA PHE A 114 -12.63 5.09 -13.71
C PHE A 114 -13.13 6.11 -14.73
N ASP A 115 -12.19 6.78 -15.40
CA ASP A 115 -12.44 7.70 -16.51
C ASP A 115 -12.87 6.97 -17.79
#